data_AF-A0A8H9L3B2-F1
#
_entry.id   AF-A0A8H9L3B2-F1
#
_cell.length_a   1.000
_cell.length_b   1.000
_cell.length_c   1.000
_cell.angle_alpha   90.00
_cell.angle_beta   90.00
_cell.angle_gamma   90.00
#
_symmetry.space_group_name_H-M   'P 1'
#
loop_
_entity.id
_entity.type
_entity.pdbx_description
1 polymer ?
#
loop_
_entity_poly.entity_id
_entity_poly.type
_entity_poly.pdbx_seq_one_letter_code
_entity_poly.pdbx_strand_id
1 'polypeptide(L)'
;MSRPRLERSPVLPDDLPVPESPTALADPPRDLPAPDLPAPEWPDFGDHDECARRAVAAVAAMLGRPVPERPREPRSSGEWLGRRWEVDESALVNVSRDMSRTLQRLHGYALQRWIDRHPDAVDVFGPGGAPQRAALDLGDGTSVSVPAVATVLFPAGSAYDTPVAVELAYRYGTPTVTAFTPPGGLALAERVLTDLTRTLEVDHPYRGGVLSARSSTGSVELVPVSHTPQARADVVLPGELWREVDLFCSSVTTRRDALKALGHTTSRGLLLAGRPGVGKTKLSRVIATELAGPLTVVLVTAEVLRTWMTELYDEIRGLGPCLVVLEEIDSVAAKGARGDTSFAEFLDALDGTRSSDDVLTLATTNDPDALDPAVKRPGRFDTIVEVPPPDLAGRSEILRLFLPPGAPVDVGLVASFLDGATGADLREVARRAILEHGPDDLTTERVADVATSGRWKPAPVAGNYL
;
A
#
# COMPACT_ATOMS: atom_id res chain seq x y z
N MET A 1 25.57 -47.74 30.08
CA MET A 1 25.91 -48.78 31.07
C MET A 1 25.32 -48.40 32.42
N SER A 2 24.43 -49.27 32.91
CA SER A 2 24.06 -49.58 34.30
C SER A 2 23.92 -48.49 35.37
N ARG A 3 22.67 -48.32 35.84
CA ARG A 3 22.35 -47.89 37.21
C ARG A 3 22.93 -48.89 38.22
N PRO A 4 23.46 -48.47 39.37
CA PRO A 4 23.63 -49.35 40.51
C PRO A 4 22.37 -49.35 41.39
N ARG A 5 22.01 -50.56 41.81
CA ARG A 5 21.05 -50.92 42.85
C ARG A 5 21.86 -51.38 44.07
N LEU A 6 21.16 -51.52 45.20
CA LEU A 6 21.57 -52.13 46.50
C LEU A 6 21.92 -51.04 47.55
N GLU A 7 21.53 -51.14 48.83
CA GLU A 7 21.18 -52.33 49.61
C GLU A 7 20.38 -51.97 50.87
N ARG A 8 19.78 -53.00 51.48
CA ARG A 8 18.90 -52.99 52.66
C ARG A 8 19.65 -52.85 53.99
N SER A 9 18.94 -52.41 55.03
CA SER A 9 18.80 -53.00 56.40
C SER A 9 18.74 -51.90 57.49
N PRO A 10 18.21 -52.13 58.71
CA PRO A 10 17.88 -53.41 59.35
C PRO A 10 16.48 -53.50 60.01
N VAL A 11 16.16 -54.74 60.40
CA VAL A 11 15.06 -55.18 61.25
C VAL A 11 15.20 -54.60 62.66
N LEU A 12 14.09 -54.14 63.24
CA LEU A 12 13.95 -53.79 64.67
C LEU A 12 12.91 -54.74 65.32
N PRO A 13 13.08 -55.06 66.61
CA PRO A 13 12.58 -56.28 67.25
C PRO A 13 11.10 -56.28 67.63
N ASP A 14 10.53 -57.48 67.66
CA ASP A 14 9.25 -57.83 68.27
C ASP A 14 9.27 -57.52 69.78
N ASP A 15 8.28 -56.75 70.22
CA ASP A 15 7.73 -56.62 71.59
C ASP A 15 7.56 -55.15 72.01
N LEU A 16 6.40 -54.58 71.68
CA LEU A 16 5.82 -53.45 72.43
C LEU A 16 4.31 -53.68 72.62
N PRO A 17 3.76 -53.37 73.82
CA PRO A 17 2.43 -53.79 74.24
C PRO A 17 1.30 -53.01 73.56
N VAL A 18 0.22 -53.73 73.24
CA VAL A 18 -1.03 -53.19 72.68
C VAL A 18 -1.75 -52.33 73.74
N PRO A 19 -2.05 -51.05 73.49
CA PRO A 19 -2.98 -50.30 74.32
C PRO A 19 -4.43 -50.54 73.88
N GLU A 20 -5.28 -50.77 74.88
CA GLU A 20 -6.70 -51.05 74.76
C GLU A 20 -7.50 -49.93 74.05
N SER A 21 -8.50 -50.37 73.29
CA SER A 21 -9.48 -49.57 72.56
C SER A 21 -10.31 -48.65 73.48
N PRO A 22 -10.40 -47.33 73.19
CA PRO A 22 -11.47 -46.50 73.71
C PRO A 22 -12.62 -46.42 72.69
N THR A 23 -13.70 -47.09 73.03
CA THR A 23 -15.11 -46.69 72.94
C THR A 23 -15.60 -45.95 71.67
N ALA A 24 -16.56 -46.59 70.99
CA ALA A 24 -17.35 -46.08 69.87
C ALA A 24 -17.87 -44.64 70.09
N LEU A 25 -17.39 -43.71 69.26
CA LEU A 25 -18.06 -42.45 68.97
C LEU A 25 -19.02 -42.69 67.80
N ALA A 26 -20.30 -42.43 68.05
CA ALA A 26 -21.39 -42.60 67.09
C ALA A 26 -21.14 -41.82 65.79
N ASP A 27 -21.52 -42.42 64.66
CA ASP A 27 -21.57 -41.74 63.35
C ASP A 27 -22.39 -40.45 63.47
N PRO A 28 -21.89 -39.30 62.96
CA PRO A 28 -22.71 -38.11 62.86
C PRO A 28 -23.82 -38.34 61.83
N PRO A 29 -25.01 -37.72 61.99
CA PRO A 29 -26.11 -37.89 61.05
C PRO A 29 -25.67 -37.44 59.64
N ARG A 30 -25.63 -38.39 58.71
CA ARG A 30 -25.58 -38.13 57.27
C ARG A 30 -26.96 -37.61 56.85
N ASP A 31 -27.16 -36.30 57.00
CA ASP A 31 -28.09 -35.48 56.21
C ASP A 31 -28.17 -34.09 56.83
N LEU A 32 -27.16 -33.27 56.55
CA LEU A 32 -27.34 -31.82 56.55
C LEU A 32 -27.41 -31.40 55.08
N PRO A 33 -28.46 -30.68 54.64
CA PRO A 33 -28.52 -30.15 53.28
C PRO A 33 -27.31 -29.24 53.07
N ALA A 34 -26.60 -29.44 51.96
CA ALA A 34 -25.52 -28.54 51.56
C ALA A 34 -26.10 -27.11 51.47
N PRO A 35 -25.45 -26.10 52.05
CA PRO A 35 -25.91 -24.73 51.91
C PRO A 35 -25.93 -24.39 50.40
N ASP A 36 -27.03 -23.81 49.95
CA ASP A 36 -27.21 -23.32 48.60
C ASP A 36 -26.31 -22.09 48.41
N LEU A 37 -25.03 -22.36 48.18
CA LEU A 37 -24.03 -21.34 47.89
C LEU A 37 -24.14 -20.98 46.41
N PRO A 38 -24.08 -19.69 46.05
CA PRO A 38 -24.08 -19.27 44.66
C PRO A 38 -22.96 -19.97 43.88
N ALA A 39 -23.18 -20.18 42.58
CA ALA A 39 -22.17 -20.74 41.69
C ALA A 39 -20.83 -20.00 41.90
N PRO A 40 -19.71 -20.71 42.04
CA PRO A 40 -18.47 -20.06 42.46
C PRO A 40 -18.02 -19.12 41.35
N GLU A 41 -17.90 -17.82 41.64
CA GLU A 41 -17.32 -16.83 40.72
C GLU A 41 -15.80 -16.75 40.95
N TRP A 42 -15.04 -16.53 39.88
CA TRP A 42 -13.60 -16.29 40.01
C TRP A 42 -13.36 -14.92 40.69
N PRO A 43 -12.53 -14.83 41.73
CA PRO A 43 -12.03 -13.54 42.22
C PRO A 43 -11.30 -12.79 41.11
N ASP A 44 -11.31 -11.45 41.15
CA ASP A 44 -10.44 -10.64 40.29
C ASP A 44 -8.99 -10.73 40.77
N PHE A 45 -8.11 -11.26 39.92
CA PHE A 45 -6.69 -11.48 40.23
C PHE A 45 -5.76 -10.44 39.59
N GLY A 46 -6.30 -9.45 38.86
CA GLY A 46 -5.50 -8.44 38.15
C GLY A 46 -4.39 -9.05 37.29
N ASP A 47 -3.18 -8.49 37.36
CA ASP A 47 -2.02 -8.88 36.54
C ASP A 47 -1.45 -10.28 36.86
N HIS A 48 -1.89 -10.93 37.93
CA HIS A 48 -1.41 -12.25 38.36
C HIS A 48 -2.33 -13.40 37.96
N ASP A 49 -3.15 -13.16 36.94
CA ASP A 49 -4.31 -13.96 36.59
C ASP A 49 -4.01 -15.46 36.42
N GLU A 50 -2.99 -15.81 35.64
CA GLU A 50 -2.76 -17.20 35.29
C GLU A 50 -2.18 -18.04 36.44
N CYS A 51 -1.18 -17.52 37.16
CA CYS A 51 -0.56 -18.22 38.29
C CYS A 51 -1.48 -18.29 39.51
N ALA A 52 -2.18 -17.19 39.82
CA ALA A 52 -3.12 -17.14 40.94
C ALA A 52 -4.30 -18.11 40.71
N ARG A 53 -4.84 -18.16 39.50
CA ARG A 53 -5.92 -19.09 39.14
C ARG A 53 -5.47 -20.55 39.18
N ARG A 54 -4.25 -20.87 38.73
CA ARG A 54 -3.70 -22.23 38.84
C ARG A 54 -3.57 -22.68 40.29
N ALA A 55 -3.13 -21.78 41.19
CA ALA A 55 -3.07 -22.06 42.61
C ALA A 55 -4.47 -22.30 43.20
N VAL A 56 -5.44 -21.44 42.85
CA VAL A 56 -6.83 -21.57 43.32
C VAL A 56 -7.51 -22.83 42.78
N ALA A 57 -7.30 -23.19 41.52
CA ALA A 57 -7.80 -24.44 40.94
C ALA A 57 -7.19 -25.67 41.62
N ALA A 58 -5.89 -25.64 41.93
CA ALA A 58 -5.22 -26.72 42.66
C ALA A 58 -5.76 -26.84 44.09
N VAL A 59 -5.97 -25.73 44.80
CA VAL A 59 -6.57 -25.72 46.13
C VAL A 59 -8.02 -26.21 46.09
N ALA A 60 -8.83 -25.76 45.13
CA ALA A 60 -10.21 -26.22 44.94
C ALA A 60 -10.28 -27.73 44.67
N ALA A 61 -9.36 -28.26 43.85
CA ALA A 61 -9.24 -29.69 43.60
C ALA A 61 -8.84 -30.47 44.87
N MET A 62 -7.90 -29.96 45.68
CA MET A 62 -7.54 -30.58 46.97
C MET A 62 -8.70 -30.57 47.97
N LEU A 63 -9.58 -29.57 47.90
CA LEU A 63 -10.75 -29.42 48.77
C LEU A 63 -12.02 -30.11 48.22
N GLY A 64 -11.94 -30.80 47.08
CA GLY A 64 -13.09 -31.47 46.44
C GLY A 64 -14.18 -30.49 45.99
N ARG A 65 -13.84 -29.23 45.72
CA ARG A 65 -14.77 -28.19 45.29
C ARG A 65 -14.77 -28.07 43.76
N PRO A 66 -15.93 -27.80 43.14
CA PRO A 66 -15.99 -27.51 41.71
C PRO A 66 -15.19 -26.24 41.41
N VAL A 67 -14.31 -26.31 40.40
CA VAL A 67 -13.61 -25.15 39.87
C VAL A 67 -14.60 -24.40 38.96
N PRO A 68 -14.74 -23.07 39.09
CA PRO A 68 -15.61 -22.32 38.18
C PRO A 68 -15.19 -22.55 36.73
N GLU A 69 -16.12 -22.97 35.88
CA GLU A 69 -15.85 -23.08 34.45
C GLU A 69 -15.62 -21.68 33.86
N ARG A 70 -14.49 -21.51 33.18
CA ARG A 70 -14.23 -20.28 32.43
C ARG A 70 -15.26 -20.19 31.29
N PRO A 71 -15.91 -19.04 31.07
CA PRO A 71 -16.48 -18.76 29.76
C PRO A 71 -15.33 -18.85 28.75
N ARG A 72 -15.33 -19.88 27.90
CA ARG A 72 -14.27 -20.05 26.89
C ARG A 72 -14.11 -18.74 26.13
N GLU A 73 -12.89 -18.24 25.95
CA GLU A 73 -12.70 -17.10 25.07
C GLU A 73 -13.28 -17.43 23.69
N PRO A 74 -13.98 -16.47 23.06
CA PRO A 74 -14.52 -16.69 21.73
C PRO A 74 -13.38 -16.95 20.75
N ARG A 75 -13.56 -17.94 19.89
CA ARG A 75 -12.55 -18.41 18.92
C ARG A 75 -12.64 -17.69 17.59
N SER A 76 -13.76 -17.04 17.32
CA SER A 76 -14.04 -16.28 16.12
C SER A 76 -14.75 -14.97 16.47
N SER A 77 -14.71 -14.02 15.54
CA SER A 77 -15.52 -12.81 15.63
C SER A 77 -17.02 -13.12 15.65
N GLY A 78 -17.46 -14.15 14.93
CA GLY A 78 -18.86 -14.60 14.94
C GLY A 78 -19.30 -15.11 16.30
N GLU A 79 -18.50 -15.97 16.96
CA GLU A 79 -18.78 -16.44 18.32
C GLU A 79 -18.78 -15.28 19.32
N TRP A 80 -17.85 -14.33 19.18
CA TRP A 80 -17.78 -13.14 20.03
C TRP A 80 -19.03 -12.26 19.88
N LEU A 81 -19.45 -11.97 18.64
CA LEU A 81 -20.62 -11.16 18.34
C LEU A 81 -21.94 -11.85 18.73
N GLY A 82 -22.06 -13.15 18.47
CA GLY A 82 -23.23 -13.94 18.85
C GLY A 82 -23.52 -13.87 20.34
N ARG A 83 -22.46 -13.92 21.17
CA ARG A 83 -22.58 -13.74 22.63
C ARG A 83 -23.02 -12.32 23.02
N ARG A 84 -22.54 -11.28 22.33
CA ARG A 84 -22.88 -9.88 22.63
C ARG A 84 -24.27 -9.46 22.14
N TRP A 85 -24.77 -10.10 21.09
CA TRP A 85 -26.11 -9.86 20.56
C TRP A 85 -27.13 -10.91 20.99
N GLU A 86 -26.73 -11.87 21.83
CA GLU A 86 -27.58 -12.97 22.32
C GLU A 86 -28.25 -13.78 21.19
N VAL A 87 -27.48 -14.03 20.13
CA VAL A 87 -27.92 -14.82 18.96
C VAL A 87 -26.92 -15.91 18.64
N ASP A 88 -27.39 -16.97 17.98
CA ASP A 88 -26.50 -18.00 17.45
C ASP A 88 -25.59 -17.42 16.34
N GLU A 89 -24.33 -17.88 16.27
CA GLU A 89 -23.36 -17.43 15.25
C GLU A 89 -23.90 -17.63 13.83
N SER A 90 -24.68 -18.71 13.58
CA SER A 90 -25.30 -18.97 12.28
C SER A 90 -26.43 -18.01 11.90
N ALA A 91 -26.98 -17.29 12.88
CA ALA A 91 -28.02 -16.29 12.67
C ALA A 91 -27.45 -14.90 12.32
N LEU A 92 -26.15 -14.69 12.50
CA LEU A 92 -25.48 -13.44 12.13
C LEU A 92 -25.50 -13.23 10.62
N VAL A 93 -25.89 -12.02 10.21
CA VAL A 93 -25.80 -11.61 8.81
C VAL A 93 -24.50 -10.87 8.60
N ASN A 94 -23.73 -11.28 7.60
CA ASN A 94 -22.48 -10.63 7.26
C ASN A 94 -22.30 -10.44 5.76
N VAL A 95 -21.59 -9.38 5.39
CA VAL A 95 -21.12 -9.11 4.03
C VAL A 95 -19.62 -8.95 4.09
N SER A 96 -18.90 -9.71 3.27
CA SER A 96 -17.44 -9.69 3.22
C SER A 96 -16.96 -9.19 1.86
N ARG A 97 -15.84 -8.45 1.84
CA ARG A 97 -15.14 -8.05 0.62
C ARG A 97 -13.64 -8.31 0.77
N ASP A 98 -13.06 -8.96 -0.23
CA ASP A 98 -11.61 -9.09 -0.37
C ASP A 98 -11.00 -7.73 -0.72
N MET A 99 -9.74 -7.51 -0.33
CA MET A 99 -9.02 -6.29 -0.65
C MET A 99 -7.51 -6.47 -0.70
N SER A 100 -6.82 -5.49 -1.28
CA SER A 100 -5.36 -5.42 -1.19
C SER A 100 -4.89 -5.07 0.22
N ARG A 101 -3.60 -5.25 0.46
CA ARG A 101 -2.95 -4.82 1.71
C ARG A 101 -2.98 -3.29 1.89
N THR A 102 -2.90 -2.53 0.80
CA THR A 102 -3.05 -1.07 0.83
C THR A 102 -4.42 -0.71 1.36
N LEU A 103 -5.46 -1.25 0.73
CA LEU A 103 -6.84 -0.97 1.09
C LEU A 103 -7.20 -1.49 2.49
N GLN A 104 -6.57 -2.57 2.97
CA GLN A 104 -6.68 -3.02 4.37
C GLN A 104 -6.21 -1.94 5.35
N ARG A 105 -5.03 -1.35 5.12
CA ARG A 105 -4.51 -0.29 6.00
C ARG A 105 -5.37 0.97 5.90
N LEU A 106 -5.88 1.31 4.71
CA LEU A 106 -6.79 2.43 4.51
C LEU A 106 -8.14 2.21 5.19
N HIS A 107 -8.75 1.02 5.09
CA HIS A 107 -9.95 0.70 5.86
C HIS A 107 -9.68 0.68 7.36
N GLY A 108 -8.49 0.26 7.80
CA GLY A 108 -8.02 0.43 9.17
C GLY A 108 -8.01 1.90 9.60
N TYR A 109 -7.50 2.79 8.76
CA TYR A 109 -7.52 4.23 8.99
C TYR A 109 -8.94 4.79 9.09
N ALA A 110 -9.82 4.43 8.16
CA ALA A 110 -11.23 4.82 8.19
C ALA A 110 -11.96 4.28 9.44
N LEU A 111 -11.68 3.03 9.81
CA LEU A 111 -12.24 2.40 11.01
C LEU A 111 -11.75 3.09 12.28
N GLN A 112 -10.47 3.49 12.34
CA GLN A 112 -9.95 4.28 13.45
C GLN A 112 -10.71 5.61 13.58
N ARG A 113 -10.99 6.30 12.47
CA ARG A 113 -11.83 7.53 12.46
C ARG A 113 -13.26 7.29 12.94
N TRP A 114 -13.80 6.08 12.76
CA TRP A 114 -15.11 5.72 13.30
C TRP A 114 -15.04 5.49 14.81
N ILE A 115 -14.00 4.80 15.28
CA ILE A 115 -13.72 4.59 16.71
C ILE A 115 -13.56 5.94 17.42
N ASP A 116 -12.75 6.84 16.87
CA ASP A 116 -12.46 8.15 17.47
C ASP A 116 -13.71 9.04 17.60
N ARG A 117 -14.71 8.84 16.73
CA ARG A 117 -16.00 9.55 16.80
C ARG A 117 -16.97 8.95 17.83
N HIS A 118 -16.75 7.73 18.29
CA HIS A 118 -17.63 7.01 19.22
C HIS A 118 -16.83 6.30 20.34
N PRO A 119 -15.92 6.99 21.05
CA PRO A 119 -14.93 6.34 21.92
C PRO A 119 -15.55 5.55 23.09
N ASP A 120 -16.65 6.06 23.66
CA ASP A 120 -17.32 5.45 24.82
C ASP A 120 -18.31 4.33 24.45
N ALA A 121 -18.47 4.05 23.15
CA ALA A 121 -19.45 3.12 22.63
C ALA A 121 -18.81 2.11 21.66
N VAL A 122 -17.57 1.70 21.89
CA VAL A 122 -16.91 0.71 21.02
C VAL A 122 -16.31 -0.41 21.86
N ASP A 123 -16.77 -1.64 21.61
CA ASP A 123 -16.08 -2.86 22.06
C ASP A 123 -15.18 -3.36 20.94
N VAL A 124 -13.96 -3.80 21.28
CA VAL A 124 -13.00 -4.31 20.30
C VAL A 124 -12.58 -5.74 20.65
N PHE A 125 -12.52 -6.58 19.64
CA PHE A 125 -12.02 -7.95 19.70
C PHE A 125 -10.92 -8.17 18.68
N GLY A 126 -9.98 -9.05 18.99
CA GLY A 126 -8.92 -9.44 18.08
C GLY A 126 -8.13 -10.64 18.60
N PRO A 127 -7.13 -11.12 17.85
CA PRO A 127 -6.29 -12.25 18.27
C PRO A 127 -5.64 -11.99 19.64
N GLY A 128 -5.91 -12.84 20.62
CA GLY A 128 -5.41 -12.67 21.99
C GLY A 128 -6.18 -11.62 22.82
N GLY A 129 -7.39 -11.22 22.39
CA GLY A 129 -8.27 -10.31 23.13
C GLY A 129 -8.06 -8.82 22.82
N ALA A 130 -7.13 -8.46 21.92
CA ALA A 130 -6.84 -7.08 21.54
C ALA A 130 -6.67 -6.95 20.02
N PRO A 131 -6.91 -5.75 19.43
CA PRO A 131 -6.70 -5.52 18.01
C PRO A 131 -5.22 -5.58 17.65
N GLN A 132 -4.88 -6.28 16.57
CA GLN A 132 -3.55 -6.15 15.97
C GLN A 132 -3.53 -4.88 15.13
N ARG A 133 -2.50 -4.07 15.34
CA ARG A 133 -2.32 -2.79 14.66
C ARG A 133 -1.15 -2.86 13.69
N ALA A 134 -1.25 -2.11 12.60
CA ALA A 134 -0.16 -1.90 11.65
C ALA A 134 0.17 -0.41 11.54
N ALA A 135 1.39 -0.11 11.12
CA ALA A 135 1.75 1.24 10.71
C ALA A 135 1.21 1.49 9.29
N LEU A 136 0.54 2.62 9.12
CA LEU A 136 0.24 3.23 7.83
C LEU A 136 1.20 4.40 7.64
N ASP A 137 2.13 4.25 6.70
CA ASP A 137 3.02 5.35 6.27
C ASP A 137 2.19 6.40 5.55
N LEU A 138 2.31 7.66 5.94
CA LEU A 138 1.60 8.80 5.33
C LEU A 138 2.52 9.61 4.40
N GLY A 139 3.78 9.22 4.27
CA GLY A 139 4.80 10.02 3.60
C GLY A 139 5.50 10.99 4.56
N ASP A 140 6.60 11.58 4.07
CA ASP A 140 7.41 12.59 4.79
C ASP A 140 7.86 12.17 6.20
N GLY A 141 8.06 10.86 6.40
CA GLY A 141 8.47 10.27 7.68
C GLY A 141 7.35 10.19 8.73
N THR A 142 6.12 10.52 8.36
CA THR A 142 4.95 10.44 9.25
C THR A 142 4.27 9.09 9.07
N SER A 143 3.93 8.42 10.18
CA SER A 143 3.10 7.22 10.14
C SER A 143 2.08 7.23 11.27
N VAL A 144 0.95 6.55 11.04
CA VAL A 144 -0.11 6.39 12.02
C VAL A 144 -0.36 4.91 12.28
N SER A 145 -0.65 4.57 13.54
CA SER A 145 -1.03 3.20 13.90
C SER A 145 -2.51 2.99 13.62
N VAL A 146 -2.86 2.00 12.81
CA VAL A 146 -4.23 1.68 12.42
C VAL A 146 -4.58 0.22 12.75
N PRO A 147 -5.84 -0.12 13.06
CA PRO A 147 -6.28 -1.51 13.14
C PRO A 147 -6.01 -2.25 11.83
N ALA A 148 -5.37 -3.42 11.91
CA ALA A 148 -5.09 -4.28 10.76
C ALA A 148 -5.81 -5.63 10.87
N VAL A 149 -5.90 -6.18 12.09
CA VAL A 149 -6.77 -7.32 12.41
C VAL A 149 -7.54 -7.00 13.67
N ALA A 150 -8.84 -6.76 13.52
CA ALA A 150 -9.72 -6.36 14.62
C ALA A 150 -11.19 -6.53 14.22
N THR A 151 -12.04 -6.84 15.20
CA THR A 151 -13.49 -6.76 15.09
C THR A 151 -13.97 -5.68 16.05
N VAL A 152 -14.64 -4.67 15.51
CA VAL A 152 -15.04 -3.47 16.21
C VAL A 152 -16.55 -3.42 16.23
N LEU A 153 -17.15 -3.52 17.41
CA LEU A 153 -18.59 -3.48 17.63
C LEU A 153 -19.02 -2.05 17.96
N PHE A 154 -20.01 -1.57 17.20
CA PHE A 154 -20.73 -0.33 17.40
C PHE A 154 -22.15 -0.67 17.91
N PRO A 155 -22.49 -0.36 19.17
CA PRO A 155 -23.82 -0.54 19.74
C PRO A 155 -24.89 0.29 19.01
N ALA A 156 -26.14 -0.12 19.17
CA ALA A 156 -27.30 0.64 18.70
C ALA A 156 -27.24 2.10 19.20
N GLY A 157 -27.51 3.05 18.30
CA GLY A 157 -27.52 4.49 18.58
C GLY A 157 -26.14 5.15 18.60
N SER A 158 -25.05 4.41 18.36
CA SER A 158 -23.72 5.00 18.18
C SER A 158 -23.52 5.45 16.73
N ALA A 159 -23.18 4.53 15.83
CA ALA A 159 -23.03 4.79 14.40
C ALA A 159 -24.34 4.55 13.61
N TYR A 160 -25.19 3.61 14.06
CA TYR A 160 -26.45 3.22 13.43
C TYR A 160 -27.50 2.86 14.50
N ASP A 161 -28.79 2.91 14.15
CA ASP A 161 -29.89 2.55 15.06
C ASP A 161 -29.88 1.06 15.48
N THR A 162 -29.33 0.20 14.63
CA THR A 162 -29.12 -1.23 14.90
C THR A 162 -27.63 -1.45 15.22
N PRO A 163 -27.26 -2.33 16.16
CA PRO A 163 -25.84 -2.57 16.41
C PRO A 163 -25.19 -3.22 15.19
N VAL A 164 -23.95 -2.83 14.89
CA VAL A 164 -23.17 -3.33 13.77
C VAL A 164 -21.74 -3.61 14.21
N ALA A 165 -21.04 -4.51 13.53
CA ALA A 165 -19.61 -4.67 13.73
C ALA A 165 -18.85 -4.66 12.41
N VAL A 166 -17.63 -4.12 12.44
CA VAL A 166 -16.71 -4.12 11.30
C VAL A 166 -15.49 -4.93 11.69
N GLU A 167 -15.19 -5.95 10.90
CA GLU A 167 -14.01 -6.79 11.03
C GLU A 167 -13.03 -6.49 9.92
N LEU A 168 -11.75 -6.37 10.29
CA LEU A 168 -10.60 -6.50 9.39
C LEU A 168 -9.89 -7.81 9.75
N ALA A 169 -9.70 -8.68 8.78
CA ALA A 169 -9.10 -10.00 9.00
C ALA A 169 -8.41 -10.52 7.74
N TYR A 170 -7.70 -11.64 7.87
CA TYR A 170 -7.18 -12.40 6.74
C TYR A 170 -8.01 -13.68 6.57
N ARG A 171 -8.53 -13.92 5.36
CA ARG A 171 -9.16 -15.19 4.99
C ARG A 171 -8.32 -15.86 3.91
N TYR A 172 -7.82 -17.05 4.20
CA TYR A 172 -6.91 -17.80 3.31
C TYR A 172 -5.69 -17.00 2.83
N GLY A 173 -5.21 -16.06 3.66
CA GLY A 173 -4.07 -15.19 3.32
C GLY A 173 -4.44 -13.88 2.62
N THR A 174 -5.70 -13.72 2.20
CA THR A 174 -6.20 -12.49 1.57
C THR A 174 -6.79 -11.56 2.64
N PRO A 175 -6.42 -10.27 2.67
CA PRO A 175 -7.10 -9.29 3.51
C PRO A 175 -8.59 -9.17 3.16
N THR A 176 -9.43 -9.06 4.19
CA THR A 176 -10.88 -8.97 4.05
C THR A 176 -11.45 -7.94 5.02
N VAL A 177 -12.52 -7.27 4.61
CA VAL A 177 -13.38 -6.48 5.50
C VAL A 177 -14.74 -7.15 5.55
N THR A 178 -15.26 -7.30 6.75
CA THR A 178 -16.58 -7.88 6.97
C THR A 178 -17.43 -6.92 7.78
N ALA A 179 -18.63 -6.60 7.31
CA ALA A 179 -19.65 -5.98 8.15
C ALA A 179 -20.58 -7.07 8.69
N PHE A 180 -20.82 -7.06 10.01
CA PHE A 180 -21.74 -7.95 10.70
C PHE A 180 -22.94 -7.17 11.22
N THR A 181 -24.10 -7.80 11.20
CA THR A 181 -25.37 -7.29 11.72
C THR A 181 -26.18 -8.41 12.37
N PRO A 182 -27.13 -8.09 13.26
CA PRO A 182 -28.13 -9.03 13.73
C PRO A 182 -28.98 -9.62 12.58
N PRO A 183 -29.77 -10.69 12.85
CA PRO A 183 -30.61 -11.34 11.86
C PRO A 183 -31.50 -10.35 11.08
N GLY A 184 -31.54 -10.49 9.75
CA GLY A 184 -32.31 -9.62 8.85
C GLY A 184 -31.59 -8.34 8.39
N GLY A 185 -30.35 -8.11 8.81
CA GLY A 185 -29.59 -6.87 8.55
C GLY A 185 -28.79 -6.79 7.24
N LEU A 186 -29.07 -7.59 6.20
CA LEU A 186 -28.22 -7.67 4.99
C LEU A 186 -27.98 -6.32 4.32
N ALA A 187 -29.05 -5.55 4.07
CA ALA A 187 -28.94 -4.22 3.47
C ALA A 187 -28.18 -3.23 4.37
N LEU A 188 -28.21 -3.41 5.69
CA LEU A 188 -27.43 -2.60 6.62
C LEU A 188 -25.94 -2.97 6.55
N ALA A 189 -25.60 -4.26 6.48
CA ALA A 189 -24.22 -4.70 6.33
C ALA A 189 -23.57 -4.15 5.05
N GLU A 190 -24.30 -4.14 3.92
CA GLU A 190 -23.84 -3.53 2.67
C GLU A 190 -23.62 -2.02 2.80
N ARG A 191 -24.55 -1.32 3.47
CA ARG A 191 -24.43 0.12 3.75
C ARG A 191 -23.22 0.42 4.62
N VAL A 192 -22.97 -0.37 5.68
CA VAL A 192 -21.82 -0.19 6.58
C VAL A 192 -20.50 -0.24 5.81
N LEU A 193 -20.32 -1.22 4.92
CA LEU A 193 -19.11 -1.27 4.09
C LEU A 193 -19.02 -0.08 3.12
N THR A 194 -20.15 0.35 2.57
CA THR A 194 -20.22 1.51 1.67
C THR A 194 -19.84 2.79 2.40
N ASP A 195 -20.35 3.01 3.61
CA ASP A 195 -20.05 4.17 4.44
C ASP A 195 -18.59 4.17 4.92
N LEU A 196 -18.03 2.98 5.19
CA LEU A 196 -16.61 2.85 5.52
C LEU A 196 -15.74 3.31 4.34
N THR A 197 -16.04 2.86 3.12
CA THR A 197 -15.36 3.33 1.90
C THR A 197 -15.57 4.83 1.68
N ARG A 198 -16.78 5.35 1.90
CA ARG A 198 -17.09 6.78 1.78
C ARG A 198 -16.28 7.66 2.72
N THR A 199 -15.86 7.13 3.87
CA THR A 199 -14.95 7.85 4.77
C THR A 199 -13.63 8.18 4.08
N LEU A 200 -13.10 7.24 3.28
CA LEU A 200 -11.89 7.44 2.48
C LEU A 200 -12.11 8.39 1.30
N GLU A 201 -13.32 8.49 0.75
CA GLU A 201 -13.61 9.46 -0.32
C GLU A 201 -13.53 10.91 0.16
N VAL A 202 -13.95 11.15 1.42
CA VAL A 202 -13.93 12.47 2.07
C VAL A 202 -12.54 12.79 2.61
N ASP A 203 -11.89 11.80 3.22
CA ASP A 203 -10.62 11.97 3.90
C ASP A 203 -9.69 10.81 3.56
N HIS A 204 -8.95 10.99 2.46
CA HIS A 204 -7.98 10.03 1.99
C HIS A 204 -6.57 10.47 2.38
N PRO A 205 -5.80 9.68 3.16
CA PRO A 205 -4.48 10.08 3.64
C PRO A 205 -3.45 10.32 2.53
N TYR A 206 -3.61 9.65 1.39
CA TYR A 206 -2.70 9.78 0.25
C TYR A 206 -3.09 10.84 -0.78
N ARG A 207 -4.23 11.53 -0.61
CA ARG A 207 -4.73 12.44 -1.65
C ARG A 207 -3.78 13.63 -1.83
N GLY A 208 -3.43 13.90 -3.08
CA GLY A 208 -2.47 14.95 -3.44
C GLY A 208 -1.00 14.56 -3.24
N GLY A 209 -0.73 13.39 -2.66
CA GLY A 209 0.63 12.88 -2.48
C GLY A 209 1.24 12.29 -3.74
N VAL A 210 2.50 11.87 -3.63
CA VAL A 210 3.18 11.05 -4.65
C VAL A 210 3.37 9.65 -4.11
N LEU A 211 2.83 8.67 -4.82
CA LEU A 211 2.84 7.26 -4.48
C LEU A 211 3.68 6.49 -5.49
N SER A 212 4.28 5.40 -5.05
CA SER A 212 4.87 4.38 -5.90
C SER A 212 4.00 3.13 -5.83
N ALA A 213 3.51 2.68 -6.98
CA ALA A 213 2.83 1.40 -7.11
C ALA A 213 3.86 0.31 -7.34
N ARG A 214 3.95 -0.64 -6.39
CA ARG A 214 4.91 -1.74 -6.39
C ARG A 214 4.20 -3.07 -6.23
N SER A 215 4.81 -4.14 -6.73
CA SER A 215 4.35 -5.51 -6.48
C SER A 215 4.87 -5.97 -5.12
N SER A 216 4.00 -6.55 -4.31
CA SER A 216 4.30 -7.04 -2.97
C SER A 216 3.48 -8.29 -2.69
N THR A 217 4.14 -9.45 -2.56
CA THR A 217 3.51 -10.75 -2.23
C THR A 217 2.27 -11.07 -3.09
N GLY A 218 2.34 -10.82 -4.41
CA GLY A 218 1.25 -11.13 -5.34
C GLY A 218 0.07 -10.15 -5.31
N SER A 219 0.32 -8.89 -4.95
CA SER A 219 -0.66 -7.80 -5.00
C SER A 219 0.02 -6.46 -5.24
N VAL A 220 -0.76 -5.45 -5.67
CA VAL A 220 -0.28 -4.06 -5.76
C VAL A 220 -0.28 -3.42 -4.38
N GLU A 221 0.86 -2.81 -4.03
CA GLU A 221 1.00 -1.95 -2.86
C GLU A 221 1.27 -0.51 -3.30
N LEU A 222 0.48 0.43 -2.80
CA LEU A 222 0.72 1.87 -2.98
C LEU A 222 1.46 2.40 -1.76
N VAL A 223 2.67 2.91 -2.00
CA VAL A 223 3.56 3.42 -0.94
C VAL A 223 3.88 4.88 -1.20
N PRO A 224 3.70 5.78 -0.21
CA PRO A 224 4.15 7.16 -0.33
C PRO A 224 5.66 7.24 -0.61
N VAL A 225 6.05 8.15 -1.50
CA VAL A 225 7.45 8.39 -1.83
C VAL A 225 7.75 9.88 -1.89
N SER A 226 8.86 10.28 -1.30
CA SER A 226 9.43 11.59 -1.57
C SER A 226 9.97 11.61 -2.99
N HIS A 227 9.72 12.69 -3.71
CA HIS A 227 10.28 12.92 -5.04
C HIS A 227 11.03 14.26 -5.03
N THR A 228 12.11 14.34 -5.80
CA THR A 228 12.79 15.62 -6.02
C THR A 228 11.97 16.45 -6.99
N PRO A 229 11.47 17.64 -6.60
CA PRO A 229 10.70 18.49 -7.49
C PRO A 229 11.51 18.84 -8.74
N GLN A 230 10.86 18.81 -9.90
CA GLN A 230 11.44 19.31 -11.16
C GLN A 230 10.59 20.42 -11.75
N ALA A 231 11.23 21.45 -12.27
CA ALA A 231 10.59 22.61 -12.87
C ALA A 231 10.68 22.56 -14.40
N ARG A 232 9.80 23.29 -15.09
CA ARG A 232 9.89 23.44 -16.55
C ARG A 232 11.25 23.98 -17.02
N ALA A 233 11.89 24.83 -16.22
CA ALA A 233 13.23 25.35 -16.50
C ALA A 233 14.31 24.26 -16.59
N ASP A 234 14.06 23.07 -16.04
CA ASP A 234 14.96 21.93 -16.12
C ASP A 234 14.83 21.18 -17.45
N VAL A 235 13.81 21.48 -18.27
CA VAL A 235 13.50 20.77 -19.51
C VAL A 235 13.37 21.75 -20.66
N VAL A 236 14.31 21.69 -21.60
CA VAL A 236 14.25 22.45 -22.84
C VAL A 236 13.31 21.72 -23.81
N LEU A 237 12.15 22.31 -24.06
CA LEU A 237 11.12 21.74 -24.93
C LEU A 237 10.45 22.87 -25.75
N PRO A 238 10.16 22.67 -27.05
CA PRO A 238 9.44 23.64 -27.86
C PRO A 238 8.10 24.04 -27.24
N GLY A 239 7.74 25.33 -27.34
CA GLY A 239 6.52 25.86 -26.72
C GLY A 239 5.22 25.24 -27.23
N GLU A 240 5.19 24.73 -28.46
CA GLU A 240 4.05 23.98 -29.00
C GLU A 240 3.83 22.65 -28.29
N LEU A 241 4.90 21.93 -27.93
CA LEU A 241 4.78 20.68 -27.18
C LEU A 241 4.34 20.94 -25.74
N TRP A 242 4.80 22.05 -25.13
CA TRP A 242 4.28 22.49 -23.83
C TRP A 242 2.77 22.76 -23.86
N ARG A 243 2.24 23.34 -24.95
CA ARG A 243 0.79 23.57 -25.09
C ARG A 243 -0.01 22.27 -25.13
N GLU A 244 0.51 21.21 -25.77
CA GLU A 244 -0.14 19.90 -25.78
C GLU A 244 -0.16 19.25 -24.38
N VAL A 245 0.95 19.40 -23.63
CA VAL A 245 1.02 18.97 -22.23
C VAL A 245 0.02 19.74 -21.36
N ASP A 246 -0.06 21.06 -21.52
CA ASP A 246 -1.00 21.91 -20.78
C ASP A 246 -2.46 21.56 -21.11
N LEU A 247 -2.75 21.30 -22.39
CA LEU A 247 -4.07 20.84 -22.83
C LEU A 247 -4.44 19.50 -22.18
N PHE A 248 -3.50 18.55 -22.13
CA PHE A 248 -3.68 17.29 -21.43
C PHE A 248 -4.01 17.50 -19.96
N CYS A 249 -3.21 18.28 -19.25
CA CYS A 249 -3.43 18.56 -17.82
C CYS A 249 -4.76 19.27 -17.56
N SER A 250 -5.24 20.10 -18.50
CA SER A 250 -6.46 20.90 -18.33
C SER A 250 -7.74 20.08 -18.13
N SER A 251 -7.79 18.84 -18.62
CA SER A 251 -8.99 17.99 -18.61
C SER A 251 -9.50 17.64 -17.21
N VAL A 252 -8.59 17.36 -16.28
CA VAL A 252 -8.90 17.05 -14.87
C VAL A 252 -8.66 18.22 -13.92
N THR A 253 -8.03 19.29 -14.41
CA THR A 253 -7.74 20.50 -13.62
C THR A 253 -8.74 21.61 -13.96
N THR A 254 -8.37 22.51 -14.86
CA THR A 254 -9.08 23.78 -15.13
C THR A 254 -10.38 23.61 -15.91
N ARG A 255 -10.58 22.51 -16.65
CA ARG A 255 -11.75 22.25 -17.49
C ARG A 255 -12.63 21.09 -17.01
N ARG A 256 -12.31 20.52 -15.84
CA ARG A 256 -12.98 19.34 -15.28
C ARG A 256 -14.50 19.51 -15.20
N ASP A 257 -14.96 20.57 -14.53
CA ASP A 257 -16.38 20.79 -14.29
C ASP A 257 -17.16 21.05 -15.59
N ALA A 258 -16.54 21.74 -16.54
CA ALA A 258 -17.12 22.01 -17.85
C ALA A 258 -17.30 20.73 -18.68
N LEU A 259 -16.31 19.84 -18.68
CA LEU A 259 -16.40 18.54 -19.35
C LEU A 259 -17.49 17.67 -18.73
N LYS A 260 -17.52 17.57 -17.39
CA LYS A 260 -18.54 16.81 -16.67
C LYS A 260 -19.95 17.34 -16.92
N ALA A 261 -20.15 18.66 -16.92
CA ALA A 261 -21.45 19.27 -17.20
C ALA A 261 -21.98 18.96 -18.61
N LEU A 262 -21.07 18.71 -19.56
CA LEU A 262 -21.40 18.33 -20.94
C LEU A 262 -21.47 16.81 -21.16
N GLY A 263 -21.26 16.00 -20.12
CA GLY A 263 -21.26 14.53 -20.21
C GLY A 263 -20.02 13.94 -20.88
N HIS A 264 -18.92 14.70 -20.96
CA HIS A 264 -17.63 14.19 -21.43
C HIS A 264 -16.82 13.60 -20.27
N THR A 265 -16.06 12.54 -20.56
CA THR A 265 -15.04 12.03 -19.63
C THR A 265 -13.92 13.05 -19.46
N THR A 266 -13.37 13.11 -18.25
CA THR A 266 -12.20 13.93 -17.90
C THR A 266 -10.90 13.15 -18.01
N SER A 267 -10.98 11.82 -18.12
CA SER A 267 -9.81 10.95 -18.24
C SER A 267 -9.18 11.09 -19.62
N ARG A 268 -7.85 11.11 -19.66
CA ARG A 268 -7.08 11.35 -20.90
C ARG A 268 -5.75 10.64 -20.81
N GLY A 269 -5.23 10.18 -21.95
CA GLY A 269 -3.88 9.65 -22.05
C GLY A 269 -2.93 10.54 -22.85
N LEU A 270 -1.72 10.73 -22.32
CA LEU A 270 -0.58 11.37 -22.99
C LEU A 270 0.55 10.35 -23.15
N LEU A 271 0.95 10.10 -24.40
CA LEU A 271 2.11 9.29 -24.73
C LEU A 271 3.28 10.19 -25.15
N LEU A 272 4.35 10.19 -24.37
CA LEU A 272 5.64 10.79 -24.74
C LEU A 272 6.44 9.78 -25.55
N ALA A 273 6.65 10.06 -26.84
CA ALA A 273 7.38 9.22 -27.76
C ALA A 273 8.69 9.86 -28.19
N GLY A 274 9.67 9.07 -28.60
CA GLY A 274 10.92 9.57 -29.16
C GLY A 274 12.11 8.72 -28.76
N ARG A 275 13.29 9.01 -29.32
CA ARG A 275 14.50 8.21 -29.10
C ARG A 275 14.91 8.17 -27.61
N PRO A 276 15.66 7.14 -27.17
CA PRO A 276 16.29 7.15 -25.84
C PRO A 276 17.14 8.41 -25.65
N GLY A 277 17.16 8.97 -24.44
CA GLY A 277 18.02 10.10 -24.09
C GLY A 277 17.49 11.51 -24.42
N VAL A 278 16.35 11.66 -25.09
CA VAL A 278 15.74 12.99 -25.41
C VAL A 278 15.06 13.68 -24.23
N GLY A 279 14.94 13.02 -23.07
CA GLY A 279 14.43 13.65 -21.84
C GLY A 279 12.98 13.35 -21.46
N LYS A 280 12.34 12.32 -22.06
CA LYS A 280 10.96 11.91 -21.73
C LYS A 280 10.70 11.69 -20.24
N THR A 281 11.57 10.93 -19.55
CA THR A 281 11.51 10.70 -18.09
C THR A 281 11.72 11.98 -17.27
N LYS A 282 12.44 12.98 -17.82
CA LYS A 282 12.60 14.27 -17.15
C LYS A 282 11.32 15.09 -17.27
N LEU A 283 10.74 15.13 -18.47
CA LEU A 283 9.46 15.76 -18.74
C LEU A 283 8.33 15.12 -17.92
N SER A 284 8.29 13.79 -17.79
CA SER A 284 7.28 13.12 -16.96
C SER A 284 7.35 13.52 -15.50
N ARG A 285 8.55 13.69 -14.95
CA ARG A 285 8.77 14.16 -13.58
C ARG A 285 8.36 15.62 -13.38
N VAL A 286 8.57 16.49 -14.38
CA VAL A 286 8.06 17.87 -14.32
C VAL A 286 6.53 17.86 -14.26
N ILE A 287 5.87 17.11 -15.15
CA ILE A 287 4.39 17.00 -15.16
C ILE A 287 3.88 16.43 -13.83
N ALA A 288 4.54 15.39 -13.32
CA ALA A 288 4.22 14.81 -12.01
C ALA A 288 4.39 15.83 -10.87
N THR A 289 5.47 16.62 -10.87
CA THR A 289 5.71 17.65 -9.86
C THR A 289 4.63 18.74 -9.91
N GLU A 290 4.24 19.19 -11.11
CA GLU A 290 3.23 20.23 -11.29
C GLU A 290 1.83 19.78 -10.88
N LEU A 291 1.53 18.48 -11.03
CA LEU A 291 0.22 17.92 -10.72
C LEU A 291 0.13 17.34 -9.30
N ALA A 292 1.25 17.11 -8.61
CA ALA A 292 1.24 16.71 -7.21
C ALA A 292 0.63 17.81 -6.33
N GLY A 293 -0.31 17.44 -5.47
CA GLY A 293 -1.13 18.35 -4.66
C GLY A 293 -2.56 18.44 -5.21
N PRO A 294 -2.78 19.09 -6.38
CA PRO A 294 -4.08 19.06 -7.05
C PRO A 294 -4.55 17.64 -7.39
N LEU A 295 -3.62 16.78 -7.79
CA LEU A 295 -3.81 15.37 -8.10
C LEU A 295 -2.93 14.49 -7.22
N THR A 296 -3.37 13.26 -7.02
CA THR A 296 -2.50 12.21 -6.49
C THR A 296 -1.67 11.63 -7.63
N VAL A 297 -0.35 11.60 -7.48
CA VAL A 297 0.55 11.06 -8.50
C VAL A 297 0.90 9.62 -8.15
N VAL A 298 0.79 8.71 -9.10
CA VAL A 298 1.12 7.29 -8.94
C VAL A 298 2.20 6.90 -9.95
N LEU A 299 3.41 6.68 -9.44
CA LEU A 299 4.57 6.23 -10.19
C LEU A 299 4.56 4.70 -10.24
N VAL A 300 4.38 4.14 -11.43
CA VAL A 300 4.21 2.69 -11.62
C VAL A 300 5.54 2.02 -11.89
N THR A 301 5.88 0.97 -11.14
CA THR A 301 7.09 0.19 -11.43
C THR A 301 6.87 -0.73 -12.64
N ALA A 302 7.97 -1.12 -13.28
CA ALA A 302 7.94 -2.02 -14.43
C ALA A 302 7.24 -3.36 -14.13
N GLU A 303 7.29 -3.85 -12.90
CA GLU A 303 6.61 -5.10 -12.51
C GLU A 303 5.08 -4.92 -12.46
N VAL A 304 4.59 -3.85 -11.85
CA VAL A 304 3.15 -3.54 -11.81
C VAL A 304 2.61 -3.29 -13.21
N LEU A 305 3.36 -2.54 -14.03
CA LEU A 305 3.02 -2.27 -15.43
C LEU A 305 2.81 -3.54 -16.26
N ARG A 306 3.54 -4.62 -15.94
CA ARG A 306 3.49 -5.88 -16.68
C ARG A 306 2.43 -6.87 -16.21
N THR A 307 1.90 -6.73 -14.99
CA THR A 307 1.13 -7.84 -14.40
C THR A 307 -0.07 -7.40 -13.57
N TRP A 308 -0.13 -6.14 -13.16
CA TRP A 308 -1.10 -5.71 -12.15
C TRP A 308 -1.81 -4.40 -12.51
N MET A 309 -1.98 -4.16 -13.81
CA MET A 309 -2.59 -2.92 -14.30
C MET A 309 -4.06 -2.82 -13.92
N THR A 310 -4.81 -3.93 -13.96
CA THR A 310 -6.22 -3.94 -13.57
C THR A 310 -6.37 -3.60 -12.08
N GLU A 311 -5.62 -4.30 -11.23
CA GLU A 311 -5.63 -4.12 -9.78
C GLU A 311 -5.16 -2.71 -9.39
N LEU A 312 -4.14 -2.18 -10.06
CA LEU A 312 -3.70 -0.80 -9.86
C LEU A 312 -4.85 0.19 -10.11
N TYR A 313 -5.55 0.07 -11.24
CA TYR A 313 -6.63 0.98 -11.57
C TYR A 313 -7.82 0.84 -10.62
N ASP A 314 -8.09 -0.37 -10.14
CA ASP A 314 -9.09 -0.63 -9.11
C ASP A 314 -8.73 0.06 -7.77
N GLU A 315 -7.47 0.00 -7.35
CA GLU A 315 -6.97 0.64 -6.12
C GLU A 315 -7.05 2.18 -6.16
N ILE A 316 -6.76 2.80 -7.31
CA ILE A 316 -6.74 4.26 -7.41
C ILE A 316 -8.13 4.88 -7.61
N ARG A 317 -9.20 4.09 -7.86
CA ARG A 317 -10.56 4.65 -8.07
C ARG A 317 -11.05 5.47 -6.88
N GLY A 318 -10.74 5.04 -5.65
CA GLY A 318 -11.13 5.73 -4.42
C GLY A 318 -10.24 6.91 -4.04
N LEU A 319 -9.12 7.11 -4.75
CA LEU A 319 -8.09 8.08 -4.41
C LEU A 319 -8.49 9.52 -4.82
N GLY A 320 -9.31 9.66 -5.87
CA GLY A 320 -9.65 10.96 -6.47
C GLY A 320 -8.47 11.53 -7.26
N PRO A 321 -8.66 12.62 -8.02
CA PRO A 321 -8.09 12.77 -9.37
C PRO A 321 -6.60 12.40 -9.40
N CYS A 322 -6.25 11.48 -10.30
CA CYS A 322 -4.95 10.82 -10.30
C CYS A 322 -4.16 11.12 -11.58
N LEU A 323 -2.84 11.24 -11.43
CA LEU A 323 -1.91 11.09 -12.54
C LEU A 323 -1.19 9.75 -12.39
N VAL A 324 -1.44 8.81 -13.31
CA VAL A 324 -0.72 7.54 -13.40
C VAL A 324 0.44 7.69 -14.38
N VAL A 325 1.67 7.47 -13.91
CA VAL A 325 2.89 7.58 -14.74
C VAL A 325 3.44 6.18 -15.04
N LEU A 326 3.46 5.84 -16.34
CA LEU A 326 3.90 4.57 -16.88
C LEU A 326 5.19 4.79 -17.71
N GLU A 327 6.34 4.37 -17.20
CA GLU A 327 7.59 4.49 -17.97
C GLU A 327 7.89 3.25 -18.79
N GLU A 328 8.37 3.43 -20.02
CA GLU A 328 8.84 2.37 -20.92
C GLU A 328 7.78 1.29 -21.20
N ILE A 329 6.62 1.73 -21.69
CA ILE A 329 5.50 0.84 -22.04
C ILE A 329 5.79 -0.10 -23.20
N ASP A 330 6.92 0.10 -23.89
CA ASP A 330 7.45 -0.78 -24.95
C ASP A 330 7.44 -2.26 -24.51
N SER A 331 7.64 -2.47 -23.22
CA SER A 331 7.80 -3.79 -22.65
C SER A 331 6.50 -4.60 -22.43
N VAL A 332 5.34 -3.93 -22.47
CA VAL A 332 4.00 -4.55 -22.33
C VAL A 332 3.15 -4.33 -23.58
N ALA A 333 3.45 -3.29 -24.36
CA ALA A 333 2.58 -2.80 -25.43
C ALA A 333 3.15 -2.95 -26.86
N ALA A 334 4.17 -3.79 -27.05
CA ALA A 334 4.74 -4.08 -28.36
C ALA A 334 3.77 -4.86 -29.27
N LYS A 335 3.90 -4.72 -30.60
CA LYS A 335 3.08 -5.41 -31.62
C LYS A 335 3.01 -6.94 -31.46
N GLY A 336 4.03 -7.56 -30.84
CA GLY A 336 4.09 -9.00 -30.59
C GLY A 336 3.37 -9.46 -29.31
N ALA A 337 2.83 -8.55 -28.50
CA ALA A 337 2.18 -8.87 -27.23
C ALA A 337 0.70 -9.30 -27.39
N ARG A 338 0.17 -9.35 -28.63
CA ARG A 338 -1.20 -9.80 -28.89
C ARG A 338 -1.37 -11.27 -28.50
N GLY A 339 -2.14 -11.51 -27.44
CA GLY A 339 -2.36 -12.85 -26.86
C GLY A 339 -1.72 -13.04 -25.49
N ASP A 340 -0.90 -12.10 -25.04
CA ASP A 340 -0.46 -12.01 -23.66
C ASP A 340 -1.59 -11.39 -22.81
N THR A 341 -1.94 -12.04 -21.71
CA THR A 341 -2.94 -11.55 -20.75
C THR A 341 -2.58 -10.15 -20.26
N SER A 342 -1.29 -9.87 -20.04
CA SER A 342 -0.81 -8.57 -19.57
C SER A 342 -1.12 -7.42 -20.53
N PHE A 343 -1.10 -7.67 -21.84
CA PHE A 343 -1.44 -6.65 -22.84
C PHE A 343 -2.93 -6.37 -22.86
N ALA A 344 -3.77 -7.40 -22.71
CA ALA A 344 -5.22 -7.23 -22.61
C ALA A 344 -5.59 -6.44 -21.34
N GLU A 345 -5.02 -6.81 -20.19
CA GLU A 345 -5.20 -6.09 -18.93
C GLU A 345 -4.71 -4.63 -19.01
N PHE A 346 -3.57 -4.39 -19.65
CA PHE A 346 -3.06 -3.03 -19.88
C PHE A 346 -4.06 -2.21 -20.69
N LEU A 347 -4.60 -2.75 -21.79
CA LEU A 347 -5.57 -2.04 -22.62
C LEU A 347 -6.90 -1.82 -21.89
N ASP A 348 -7.38 -2.83 -21.15
CA ASP A 348 -8.60 -2.75 -20.35
C ASP A 348 -8.50 -1.73 -19.22
N ALA A 349 -7.31 -1.58 -18.61
CA ALA A 349 -7.06 -0.58 -17.58
C ALA A 349 -7.07 0.85 -18.15
N LEU A 350 -6.60 1.02 -19.39
CA LEU A 350 -6.63 2.32 -20.09
C LEU A 350 -8.01 2.67 -20.65
N ASP A 351 -8.79 1.67 -21.06
CA ASP A 351 -10.13 1.90 -21.59
C ASP A 351 -11.07 2.44 -20.51
N GLY A 352 -11.84 3.48 -20.88
CA GLY A 352 -12.78 4.23 -20.03
C GLY A 352 -13.90 3.44 -19.35
N THR A 353 -13.96 2.11 -19.53
CA THR A 353 -14.86 1.23 -18.78
C THR A 353 -14.37 0.97 -17.37
N ARG A 354 -13.05 1.07 -17.13
CA ARG A 354 -12.40 0.84 -15.83
C ARG A 354 -11.67 2.06 -15.30
N SER A 355 -11.25 3.01 -16.13
CA SER A 355 -10.73 4.28 -15.59
C SER A 355 -11.89 5.03 -14.94
N SER A 356 -11.75 5.35 -13.65
CA SER A 356 -12.67 6.26 -12.99
C SER A 356 -12.63 7.61 -13.72
N ASP A 357 -13.72 8.37 -13.67
CA ASP A 357 -13.66 9.79 -14.01
C ASP A 357 -12.49 10.42 -13.23
N ASP A 358 -11.71 11.26 -13.91
CA ASP A 358 -10.57 12.01 -13.37
C ASP A 358 -9.22 11.28 -13.24
N VAL A 359 -8.92 10.33 -14.14
CA VAL A 359 -7.58 9.73 -14.24
C VAL A 359 -6.85 10.23 -15.48
N LEU A 360 -5.70 10.87 -15.27
CA LEU A 360 -4.72 11.14 -16.32
C LEU A 360 -3.72 10.01 -16.40
N THR A 361 -3.44 9.52 -17.60
CA THR A 361 -2.40 8.51 -17.82
C THR A 361 -1.29 9.09 -18.67
N LEU A 362 -0.11 9.22 -18.09
CA LEU A 362 1.11 9.64 -18.76
C LEU A 362 1.99 8.41 -19.03
N ALA A 363 2.33 8.15 -20.28
CA ALA A 363 3.19 7.05 -20.66
C ALA A 363 4.42 7.51 -21.44
N THR A 364 5.51 6.72 -21.40
CA THR A 364 6.69 6.94 -22.23
C THR A 364 7.03 5.72 -23.09
N THR A 365 7.49 5.96 -24.32
CA THR A 365 7.98 4.94 -25.25
C THR A 365 9.26 5.41 -25.95
N ASN A 366 10.20 4.48 -26.12
CA ASN A 366 11.42 4.73 -26.90
C ASN A 366 11.24 4.46 -28.40
N ASP A 367 10.23 3.66 -28.76
CA ASP A 367 9.93 3.29 -30.15
C ASP A 367 8.40 3.26 -30.37
N PRO A 368 7.78 4.39 -30.77
CA PRO A 368 6.36 4.44 -31.02
C PRO A 368 5.92 3.55 -32.19
N ASP A 369 6.83 3.16 -33.09
CA ASP A 369 6.53 2.28 -34.22
C ASP A 369 6.53 0.81 -33.82
N ALA A 370 7.21 0.45 -32.73
CA ALA A 370 7.14 -0.90 -32.14
C ALA A 370 5.82 -1.16 -31.39
N LEU A 371 5.12 -0.10 -30.98
CA LEU A 371 3.86 -0.21 -30.24
C LEU A 371 2.72 -0.76 -31.09
N ASP A 372 1.83 -1.51 -30.44
CA ASP A 372 0.59 -1.96 -31.05
C ASP A 372 -0.33 -0.77 -31.39
N PRO A 373 -0.89 -0.69 -32.61
CA PRO A 373 -1.83 0.37 -32.97
C PRO A 373 -3.05 0.49 -32.04
N ALA A 374 -3.42 -0.57 -31.33
CA ALA A 374 -4.50 -0.55 -30.36
C ALA A 374 -4.24 0.45 -29.21
N VAL A 375 -2.97 0.68 -28.85
CA VAL A 375 -2.57 1.62 -27.80
C VAL A 375 -2.92 3.06 -28.17
N LYS A 376 -2.79 3.42 -29.45
CA LYS A 376 -2.99 4.78 -29.99
C LYS A 376 -4.45 5.12 -30.31
N ARG A 377 -5.40 4.28 -29.88
CA ARG A 377 -6.83 4.51 -30.15
C ARG A 377 -7.38 5.61 -29.24
N PRO A 378 -8.32 6.42 -29.73
CA PRO A 378 -9.07 7.35 -28.88
C PRO A 378 -9.71 6.62 -27.70
N GLY A 379 -9.68 7.25 -26.52
CA GLY A 379 -10.08 6.67 -25.23
C GLY A 379 -8.92 6.01 -24.47
N ARG A 380 -7.73 5.91 -25.07
CA ARG A 380 -6.50 5.42 -24.44
C ARG A 380 -5.46 6.55 -24.44
N PHE A 381 -4.58 6.59 -25.43
CA PHE A 381 -3.65 7.71 -25.63
C PHE A 381 -4.14 8.65 -26.73
N ASP A 382 -4.93 9.65 -26.33
CA ASP A 382 -5.52 10.64 -27.23
C ASP A 382 -4.51 11.72 -27.66
N THR A 383 -3.40 11.85 -26.95
CA THR A 383 -2.33 12.80 -27.26
C THR A 383 -1.00 12.07 -27.35
N ILE A 384 -0.30 12.24 -28.46
CA ILE A 384 1.03 11.71 -28.67
C ILE A 384 1.96 12.89 -28.90
N VAL A 385 2.89 13.09 -27.98
CA VAL A 385 3.94 14.10 -28.09
C VAL A 385 5.23 13.39 -28.46
N GLU A 386 5.65 13.57 -29.71
CA GLU A 386 6.98 13.13 -30.15
C GLU A 386 8.01 14.16 -29.69
N VAL A 387 8.88 13.76 -28.77
CA VAL A 387 9.97 14.58 -28.23
C VAL A 387 11.16 14.45 -29.18
N PRO A 388 11.47 15.49 -29.98
CA PRO A 388 12.55 15.42 -30.94
C PRO A 388 13.92 15.55 -30.24
N PRO A 389 15.02 15.14 -30.90
CA PRO A 389 16.34 15.62 -30.52
C PRO A 389 16.38 17.16 -30.53
N PRO A 390 17.16 17.79 -29.63
CA PRO A 390 17.26 19.24 -29.57
C PRO A 390 17.87 19.83 -30.86
N ASP A 391 17.30 20.95 -31.29
CA ASP A 391 17.87 21.78 -32.34
C ASP A 391 19.13 22.52 -31.85
N LEU A 392 19.77 23.33 -32.71
CA LEU A 392 21.01 24.03 -32.33
C LEU A 392 20.83 24.89 -31.08
N ALA A 393 19.73 25.63 -30.98
CA ALA A 393 19.45 26.50 -29.84
C ALA A 393 19.24 25.68 -28.56
N GLY A 394 18.43 24.62 -28.64
CA GLY A 394 18.18 23.71 -27.52
C GLY A 394 19.43 22.96 -27.08
N ARG A 395 20.32 22.57 -28.01
CA ARG A 395 21.62 21.98 -27.66
C ARG A 395 22.48 22.93 -26.86
N SER A 396 22.57 24.19 -27.27
CA SER A 396 23.30 25.21 -26.52
C SER A 396 22.69 25.43 -25.13
N GLU A 397 21.37 25.47 -25.01
CA GLU A 397 20.69 25.62 -23.72
C GLU A 397 20.93 24.44 -22.79
N ILE A 398 20.80 23.20 -23.30
CA ILE A 398 21.09 21.99 -22.52
C ILE A 398 22.56 21.95 -22.08
N LEU A 399 23.52 22.34 -22.93
CA LEU A 399 24.92 22.45 -22.54
C LEU A 399 25.12 23.46 -21.40
N ARG A 400 24.46 24.62 -21.43
CA ARG A 400 24.52 25.61 -20.34
C ARG A 400 24.01 25.05 -19.01
N LEU A 401 23.01 24.16 -19.03
CA LEU A 401 22.47 23.54 -17.82
C LEU A 401 23.47 22.58 -17.14
N PHE A 402 24.38 21.97 -17.92
CA PHE A 402 25.30 20.95 -17.41
C PHE A 402 26.74 21.43 -17.23
N LEU A 403 27.10 22.58 -17.82
CA LEU A 403 28.38 23.23 -17.57
C LEU A 403 28.31 24.12 -16.32
N PRO A 404 29.44 24.36 -15.63
CA PRO A 404 29.48 25.30 -14.51
C PRO A 404 28.97 26.69 -14.92
N PRO A 405 28.13 27.34 -14.11
CA PRO A 405 27.67 28.70 -14.39
C PRO A 405 28.87 29.65 -14.58
N GLY A 406 28.87 30.39 -15.69
CA GLY A 406 29.94 31.35 -15.99
C GLY A 406 31.23 30.75 -16.56
N ALA A 407 31.27 29.43 -16.85
CA ALA A 407 32.41 28.85 -17.57
C ALA A 407 32.64 29.57 -18.92
N PRO A 408 33.90 29.87 -19.29
CA PRO A 408 34.23 30.61 -20.51
C PRO A 408 34.14 29.71 -21.76
N VAL A 409 32.94 29.18 -22.01
CA VAL A 409 32.63 28.24 -23.10
C VAL A 409 31.60 28.84 -24.03
N ASP A 410 31.93 28.97 -25.31
CA ASP A 410 30.97 29.26 -26.37
C ASP A 410 30.16 28.00 -26.68
N VAL A 411 29.05 27.85 -25.97
CA VAL A 411 28.11 26.73 -26.16
C VAL A 411 27.42 26.74 -27.52
N GLY A 412 27.40 27.87 -28.24
CA GLY A 412 26.87 27.95 -29.60
C GLY A 412 27.79 27.22 -30.57
N LEU A 413 29.09 27.53 -30.48
CA LEU A 413 30.11 26.85 -31.26
C LEU A 413 30.16 25.36 -30.93
N VAL A 414 30.20 24.97 -29.65
CA VAL A 414 30.22 23.56 -29.24
C VAL A 414 28.98 22.82 -29.76
N ALA A 415 27.78 23.40 -29.60
CA ALA A 415 26.53 22.79 -30.06
C ALA A 415 26.48 22.56 -31.58
N SER A 416 27.23 23.34 -32.37
CA SER A 416 27.31 23.19 -33.83
C SER A 416 27.97 21.88 -34.25
N PHE A 417 28.84 21.30 -33.41
CA PHE A 417 29.49 20.02 -33.66
C PHE A 417 28.66 18.80 -33.23
N LEU A 418 27.53 19.01 -32.57
CA LEU A 418 26.74 17.97 -31.90
C LEU A 418 25.40 17.72 -32.59
N ASP A 419 25.37 17.78 -33.93
CA ASP A 419 24.13 17.56 -34.66
C ASP A 419 23.57 16.15 -34.44
N GLY A 420 22.25 16.07 -34.21
CA GLY A 420 21.56 14.84 -33.84
C GLY A 420 21.85 14.30 -32.44
N ALA A 421 22.65 14.97 -31.61
CA ALA A 421 22.88 14.59 -30.22
C ALA A 421 21.62 14.74 -29.37
N THR A 422 21.38 13.80 -28.46
CA THR A 422 20.27 13.83 -27.49
C THR A 422 20.63 14.62 -26.24
N GLY A 423 19.64 14.93 -25.39
CA GLY A 423 19.91 15.58 -24.10
C GLY A 423 20.82 14.76 -23.17
N ALA A 424 20.78 13.43 -23.25
CA ALA A 424 21.71 12.55 -22.53
C ALA A 424 23.14 12.64 -23.09
N ASP A 425 23.28 12.72 -24.41
CA ASP A 425 24.59 12.88 -25.06
C ASP A 425 25.26 14.20 -24.68
N LEU A 426 24.50 15.31 -24.73
CA LEU A 426 25.01 16.64 -24.36
C LEU A 426 25.46 16.70 -22.89
N ARG A 427 24.71 16.03 -22.00
CA ARG A 427 25.10 15.89 -20.60
C ARG A 427 26.41 15.14 -20.45
N GLU A 428 26.58 14.05 -21.20
CA GLU A 428 27.82 13.27 -21.17
C GLU A 428 28.99 14.04 -21.76
N VAL A 429 28.80 14.84 -22.83
CA VAL A 429 29.83 15.76 -23.35
C VAL A 429 30.29 16.72 -22.26
N ALA A 430 29.36 17.42 -21.59
CA ALA A 430 29.70 18.34 -20.50
C ALA A 430 30.40 17.63 -19.34
N ARG A 431 29.86 16.48 -18.91
CA ARG A 431 30.41 15.66 -17.84
C ARG A 431 31.83 15.20 -18.14
N ARG A 432 32.10 14.74 -19.36
CA ARG A 432 33.44 14.30 -19.77
C ARG A 432 34.44 15.44 -19.78
N ALA A 433 34.06 16.61 -20.31
CA ALA A 433 34.93 17.78 -20.28
C ALA A 433 35.31 18.14 -18.84
N ILE A 434 34.35 18.09 -17.90
CA ILE A 434 34.61 18.33 -16.46
C ILE A 434 35.53 17.24 -15.87
N LEU A 435 35.37 15.97 -16.27
CA LEU A 435 36.22 14.89 -15.79
C LEU A 435 37.65 14.95 -16.36
N GLU A 436 37.82 15.37 -17.61
CA GLU A 436 39.12 15.44 -18.29
C GLU A 436 39.93 16.68 -17.87
N HIS A 437 39.25 17.79 -17.56
CA HIS A 437 39.91 19.09 -17.36
C HIS A 437 39.63 19.74 -16.00
N GLY A 438 38.68 19.23 -15.23
CA GLY A 438 38.16 19.88 -14.03
C GLY A 438 37.12 20.97 -14.34
N PRO A 439 36.27 21.34 -13.36
CA PRO A 439 35.22 22.34 -13.56
C PRO A 439 35.77 23.77 -13.72
N ASP A 440 36.93 24.07 -13.15
CA ASP A 440 37.51 25.43 -13.11
C ASP A 440 38.38 25.78 -14.33
N ASP A 441 38.72 24.80 -15.17
CA ASP A 441 39.64 24.95 -16.31
C ASP A 441 38.96 24.56 -17.64
N LEU A 442 37.65 24.80 -17.73
CA LEU A 442 36.89 24.58 -18.96
C LEU A 442 37.06 25.75 -19.93
N THR A 443 37.36 25.44 -21.18
CA THR A 443 37.40 26.40 -22.29
C THR A 443 36.59 25.86 -23.47
N THR A 444 36.19 26.74 -24.39
CA THR A 444 35.51 26.35 -25.64
C THR A 444 36.25 25.24 -26.39
N GLU A 445 37.57 25.36 -26.52
CA GLU A 445 38.41 24.39 -27.25
C GLU A 445 38.36 23.00 -26.61
N ARG A 446 38.45 22.92 -25.28
CA ARG A 446 38.44 21.65 -24.54
C ARG A 446 37.10 20.93 -24.64
N VAL A 447 36.00 21.68 -24.51
CA VAL A 447 34.66 21.10 -24.66
C VAL A 447 34.40 20.70 -26.12
N ALA A 448 34.89 21.48 -27.08
CA ALA A 448 34.80 21.14 -28.50
C ALA A 448 35.63 19.90 -28.87
N ASP A 449 36.80 19.69 -28.27
CA ASP A 449 37.60 18.46 -28.45
C ASP A 449 36.80 17.22 -28.01
N VAL A 450 36.19 17.27 -26.82
CA VAL A 450 35.30 16.19 -26.36
C VAL A 450 34.16 15.98 -27.34
N ALA A 451 33.46 17.06 -27.74
CA ALA A 451 32.31 17.00 -28.65
C ALA A 451 32.65 16.35 -30.01
N THR A 452 33.77 16.75 -30.60
CA THR A 452 34.23 16.27 -31.92
C THR A 452 34.89 14.90 -31.87
N SER A 453 35.50 14.51 -30.75
CA SER A 453 36.16 13.21 -30.59
C SER A 453 35.19 12.03 -30.70
N GLY A 454 33.88 12.25 -30.48
CA GLY A 454 32.86 11.21 -30.46
C GLY A 454 32.95 10.25 -29.27
N ARG A 455 33.96 10.41 -28.40
CA ARG A 455 34.22 9.52 -27.25
C ARG A 455 33.06 9.49 -26.26
N TRP A 456 32.23 10.53 -26.22
CA TRP A 456 31.01 10.62 -25.43
C TRP A 456 29.95 9.57 -25.79
N LYS A 457 30.00 8.96 -26.98
CA LYS A 457 29.18 7.78 -27.30
C LYS A 457 29.82 6.52 -26.71
N PRO A 458 29.04 5.61 -26.11
CA PRO A 458 29.56 4.33 -25.67
C PRO A 458 30.05 3.53 -26.89
N ALA A 459 31.36 3.39 -27.00
CA ALA A 459 32.03 2.57 -28.01
C ALA A 459 33.03 1.63 -27.32
N PRO A 460 33.22 0.40 -27.82
CA PRO A 460 34.24 -0.50 -27.29
C PRO A 460 35.61 0.19 -27.38
N VAL A 461 36.33 0.24 -26.27
CA VAL A 461 37.71 0.74 -26.27
C VAL A 461 38.58 -0.35 -26.90
N ALA A 462 38.88 -0.17 -28.19
CA ALA A 462 39.85 -1.01 -28.88
C ALA A 462 41.26 -0.62 -28.42
N GLY A 463 41.98 -1.57 -27.85
CA GLY A 463 43.36 -1.40 -27.42
C GLY A 463 44.13 -2.70 -27.61
N ASN A 464 45.41 -2.60 -27.92
CA ASN A 464 46.32 -3.74 -27.81
C ASN A 464 46.69 -3.87 -26.33
N TYR A 465 46.26 -4.94 -25.70
CA TYR A 465 46.64 -5.30 -24.33
C TYR A 465 47.88 -6.20 -24.40
N LEU A 466 48.89 -5.93 -23.56
CA LEU A 466 50.06 -6.81 -23.37
C LEU A 466 49.73 -7.91 -22.36
#